data_AF-A0AAD5MQP1-F1
#
_entry.id   AF-A0AAD5MQP1-F1
#
_cell.length_a   1.000
_cell.length_b   1.000
_cell.length_c   1.000
_cell.angle_alpha   90.00
_cell.angle_beta   90.00
_cell.angle_gamma   90.00
#
_symmetry.space_group_name_H-M   'P 1'
#
loop_
_entity.id
_entity.type
_entity.pdbx_description
1 polymer ?
#
loop_
_entity_poly.entity_id
_entity_poly.type
_entity_poly.pdbx_seq_one_letter_code
_entity_poly.pdbx_strand_id
1 'polypeptide(L)'
;MELSREQKLLLMFYEYKFGSNAADTIRRFDKAWDERTVGESLVRERFRELKAGNEELTDRARSGRPTELDDEGLISGLENEQSLSSRKFPP
;
A
#
# COMPACT_ATOMS: atom_id res chain seq x y z
N MET A 1 9.35 6.22 -11.34
CA MET A 1 8.39 5.11 -11.45
C MET A 1 7.21 5.45 -10.57
N GLU A 2 5.99 5.53 -11.10
CA GLU A 2 4.81 5.88 -10.30
C GLU A 2 4.21 4.63 -9.67
N LEU A 3 4.07 4.62 -8.34
CA LEU A 3 3.43 3.52 -7.63
C LEU A 3 1.90 3.60 -7.78
N SER A 4 1.26 2.44 -7.98
CA SER A 4 -0.19 2.31 -7.84
C SER A 4 -0.62 2.68 -6.41
N ARG A 5 -1.88 3.10 -6.25
CA ARG A 5 -2.45 3.37 -4.92
C ARG A 5 -2.37 2.15 -4.01
N GLU A 6 -2.67 0.96 -4.52
CA GLU A 6 -2.58 -0.31 -3.75
C GLU A 6 -1.16 -0.58 -3.27
N GLN A 7 -0.17 -0.41 -4.15
CA GLN A 7 1.25 -0.58 -3.79
C GLN A 7 1.65 0.40 -2.67
N LYS A 8 1.19 1.66 -2.74
CA LYS A 8 1.42 2.65 -1.68
C LYS A 8 0.80 2.21 -0.35
N LEU A 9 -0.44 1.68 -0.37
CA LEU A 9 -1.12 1.19 0.83
C LEU A 9 -0.42 -0.03 1.43
N LEU A 10 -0.01 -0.98 0.61
CA LEU A 10 0.72 -2.16 1.05
C LEU A 10 2.06 -1.81 1.69
N LEU A 11 2.84 -0.91 1.07
CA LEU A 11 4.09 -0.41 1.63
C LEU A 11 3.87 0.32 2.97
N MET A 12 2.77 1.07 3.13
CA MET A 12 2.40 1.68 4.41
C MET A 12 2.08 0.63 5.48
N PHE A 13 1.37 -0.43 5.10
CA PHE A 13 1.07 -1.54 6.00
C PHE A 13 2.34 -2.28 6.46
N TYR A 14 3.24 -2.56 5.52
CA TYR A 14 4.54 -3.15 5.82
C TYR A 14 5.32 -2.28 6.82
N GLU A 15 5.43 -0.98 6.57
CA GLU A 15 6.12 -0.04 7.47
C GLU A 15 5.45 0.03 8.85
N TYR A 16 4.12 -0.02 8.91
CA TYR A 16 3.38 -0.10 10.17
C TYR A 16 3.68 -1.39 10.96
N LYS A 17 3.70 -2.54 10.30
CA LYS A 17 4.07 -3.83 10.92
C LYS A 17 5.53 -3.86 11.39
N PHE A 18 6.40 -3.13 10.69
CA PHE A 18 7.80 -2.93 11.08
C PHE A 18 7.96 -1.97 12.29
N GLY A 19 6.87 -1.33 12.74
CA GLY A 19 6.87 -0.42 13.89
C GLY A 19 7.27 1.02 13.54
N SER A 20 7.40 1.36 12.27
CA SER A 20 7.60 2.75 11.84
C SER A 20 6.36 3.60 12.18
N ASN A 21 6.56 4.90 12.37
CA ASN A 21 5.46 5.86 12.48
C ASN A 21 5.19 6.54 11.13
N ALA A 22 4.03 7.19 10.99
CA ALA A 22 3.61 7.81 9.73
C ALA A 22 4.61 8.84 9.18
N ALA A 23 5.29 9.61 10.04
CA ALA A 23 6.26 10.62 9.60
C ALA A 23 7.52 9.96 9.02
N ASP A 24 8.01 8.89 9.65
CA ASP A 24 9.14 8.12 9.15
C ASP A 24 8.78 7.40 7.85
N THR A 25 7.57 6.86 7.75
CA THR A 25 7.05 6.28 6.51
C THR A 25 7.03 7.31 5.39
N ILE A 26 6.47 8.50 5.59
CA ILE A 26 6.48 9.58 4.57
C ILE A 26 7.90 9.89 4.10
N ARG A 27 8.83 10.10 5.03
CA ARG A 27 10.23 10.37 4.71
C ARG A 27 10.89 9.26 3.91
N ARG A 28 10.60 8.00 4.23
CA ARG A 28 11.10 6.84 3.48
C ARG A 28 10.50 6.78 2.08
N PHE A 29 9.21 7.04 1.95
CA PHE A 29 8.55 7.13 0.65
C PHE A 29 9.18 8.22 -0.22
N ASP A 30 9.28 9.46 0.29
CA ASP A 30 9.87 10.59 -0.45
C ASP A 30 11.34 10.33 -0.84
N LYS A 31 12.09 9.59 -0.01
CA LYS A 31 13.48 9.20 -0.30
C LYS A 31 13.58 8.11 -1.37
N ALA A 32 12.65 7.16 -1.38
CA ALA A 32 12.70 5.98 -2.26
C ALA A 32 12.03 6.22 -3.62
N TRP A 33 10.95 6.99 -3.64
CA TRP A 33 10.21 7.37 -4.84
C TRP A 33 9.98 8.87 -4.74
N ASP A 34 10.57 9.64 -5.66
CA ASP A 34 10.57 11.11 -5.77
C ASP A 34 9.55 11.90 -4.89
N GLU A 35 10.00 13.07 -4.42
CA GLU A 35 9.25 13.95 -3.52
C GLU A 35 7.77 14.11 -3.95
N ARG A 36 6.84 13.72 -3.05
CA ARG A 36 5.35 13.68 -3.21
C ARG A 36 4.72 12.37 -3.70
N THR A 37 5.41 11.24 -3.60
CA THR A 37 4.80 9.93 -3.95
C THR A 37 3.56 9.60 -3.12
N VAL A 38 3.52 9.99 -1.84
CA VAL A 38 2.37 9.79 -0.94
C VAL A 38 1.95 11.10 -0.29
N GLY A 39 0.65 11.35 -0.23
CA GLY A 39 0.12 12.48 0.52
C GLY A 39 0.16 12.20 2.02
N GLU A 40 0.64 13.15 2.82
CA GLU A 40 0.73 13.02 4.28
C GLU A 40 -0.64 12.66 4.91
N SER A 41 -1.73 13.26 4.43
CA SER A 41 -3.09 12.95 4.89
C SER A 41 -3.45 11.49 4.70
N LEU A 42 -3.08 10.89 3.56
CA LEU A 42 -3.34 9.49 3.25
C LEU A 42 -2.59 8.57 4.23
N VAL A 43 -1.31 8.83 4.48
CA VAL A 43 -0.51 8.01 5.40
C VAL A 43 -1.08 8.08 6.82
N ARG A 44 -1.42 9.27 7.29
CA ARG A 44 -1.98 9.46 8.64
C ARG A 44 -3.34 8.80 8.81
N GLU A 45 -4.21 8.88 7.81
CA GLU A 45 -5.52 8.22 7.83
C GLU A 45 -5.37 6.70 7.88
N ARG A 46 -4.54 6.12 7.01
CA ARG A 46 -4.30 4.68 7.02
C ARG A 46 -3.67 4.18 8.30
N PHE A 47 -2.70 4.90 8.86
CA PHE A 47 -2.14 4.56 10.16
C PHE A 47 -3.16 4.61 11.29
N ARG A 48 -4.19 5.46 11.20
CA ARG A 48 -5.29 5.49 12.16
C ARG A 48 -6.18 4.25 12.04
N GLU A 49 -6.49 3.84 10.81
CA GLU A 49 -7.27 2.63 10.54
C GLU A 49 -6.54 1.36 10.99
N LEU A 50 -5.24 1.25 10.70
CA LEU A 50 -4.40 0.14 11.15
C LEU A 50 -4.32 0.06 12.69
N LYS A 51 -4.24 1.20 13.37
CA LYS A 51 -4.33 1.25 14.84
C LYS A 51 -5.69 0.84 15.38
N ALA A 52 -6.76 1.04 14.61
CA ALA A 52 -8.11 0.59 14.95
C ALA A 52 -8.33 -0.90 14.64
N GLY A 53 -7.31 -1.61 14.13
CA GLY A 53 -7.39 -3.03 13.76
C GLY A 53 -7.98 -3.28 12.38
N ASN A 54 -8.19 -2.23 11.58
CA ASN A 54 -8.60 -2.39 10.19
C ASN A 54 -7.37 -2.54 9.30
N GLU A 55 -7.04 -3.78 8.96
CA GLU A 55 -5.89 -4.14 8.13
C GLU A 55 -6.24 -4.31 6.64
N GLU A 56 -7.44 -3.90 6.21
CA GLU A 56 -7.82 -3.95 4.80
C GLU A 56 -6.91 -3.05 3.95
N LEU A 57 -6.22 -3.69 2.99
CA LEU A 57 -5.25 -3.07 2.08
C LEU A 57 -5.92 -2.49 0.83
N THR A 58 -7.17 -2.85 0.61
CA THR A 58 -8.01 -2.37 -0.49
C THR A 58 -8.72 -1.06 -0.11
N ASP A 59 -9.21 -0.34 -1.11
CA ASP A 59 -10.19 0.71 -0.84
C ASP A 59 -11.43 0.01 -0.30
N ARG A 60 -12.01 0.50 0.81
CA ARG A 60 -13.38 0.12 1.14
C ARG A 60 -14.20 0.27 -0.12
N ALA A 61 -15.01 -0.74 -0.43
CA ALA A 61 -15.84 -0.72 -1.62
C ALA A 61 -16.51 0.66 -1.76
N ARG A 62 -16.06 1.46 -2.74
CA ARG A 62 -16.85 2.60 -3.19
C ARG A 62 -18.17 1.99 -3.65
N SER A 63 -19.28 2.71 -3.55
CA SER A 63 -20.60 2.23 -3.96
C SER A 63 -20.74 2.00 -5.49
N GLY A 64 -19.68 1.58 -6.19
CA GLY A 64 -19.59 1.25 -7.60
C GLY A 64 -18.98 -0.14 -7.84
N ARG A 65 -18.86 -0.51 -9.11
CA ARG A 65 -18.54 -1.88 -9.59
C ARG A 65 -17.35 -2.52 -8.84
N PRO A 66 -17.51 -3.71 -8.25
CA PRO A 66 -16.42 -4.42 -7.59
C PRO A 66 -15.30 -4.68 -8.59
N THR A 67 -14.06 -4.38 -8.20
CA THR A 67 -12.88 -4.87 -8.92
C THR A 67 -12.29 -5.98 -8.08
N GLU A 68 -12.26 -7.19 -8.62
CA GLU A 68 -11.57 -8.34 -8.01
C GLU A 68 -10.08 -8.05 -8.03
N LEU A 69 -9.53 -7.67 -6.89
CA LEU A 69 -8.09 -7.62 -6.68
C LEU A 69 -7.78 -8.56 -5.52
N ASP A 70 -6.84 -9.47 -5.79
CA ASP A 70 -6.44 -10.54 -4.89
C ASP A 70 -5.41 -10.05 -3.88
N ASP A 71 -5.85 -9.90 -2.63
CA ASP A 71 -5.02 -9.51 -1.50
C ASP A 71 -3.95 -10.57 -1.17
N GLU A 72 -4.21 -11.86 -1.44
CA GLU A 72 -3.24 -12.94 -1.20
C GLU A 72 -2.06 -12.85 -2.18
N GLY A 73 -2.31 -12.46 -3.43
CA GLY A 73 -1.28 -12.25 -4.45
C GLY A 73 -0.32 -11.09 -4.13
N LEU A 74 -0.81 -10.02 -3.51
CA LEU A 74 0.00 -8.86 -3.10
C LEU A 74 0.92 -9.20 -1.91
N ILE A 75 0.41 -9.92 -0.92
CA ILE A 75 1.18 -10.36 0.25
C ILE A 75 2.24 -11.38 -0.18
N SER A 76 1.87 -12.37 -1.00
CA SER A 76 2.78 -13.40 -1.52
C SER A 76 3.91 -12.85 -2.38
N GLY A 77 3.66 -11.73 -3.09
CA GLY A 77 4.65 -11.06 -3.93
C GLY A 77 5.75 -10.33 -3.16
N LEU A 78 5.52 -9.97 -1.89
CA LEU A 78 6.53 -9.36 -1.02
C LEU A 78 7.40 -10.41 -0.31
N GLU A 79 6.82 -11.56 0.04
CA GLU A 79 7.58 -12.68 0.62
C GLU A 79 8.53 -13.33 -0.40
N ASN A 80 8.21 -13.20 -1.69
CA ASN A 80 9.02 -13.69 -2.80
C ASN A 80 9.62 -12.52 -3.60
N GLU A 81 10.69 -11.90 -3.10
CA GLU A 81 11.49 -10.98 -3.94
C GLU A 81 12.10 -11.74 -5.14
N GLN A 82 11.37 -11.78 -6.26
CA GLN A 82 11.88 -11.86 -7.63
C GLN A 82 10.83 -11.28 -8.60
N SER A 83 10.98 -9.98 -8.88
CA SER A 83 10.42 -9.22 -10.00
C SER A 83 9.22 -9.86 -10.75
N LEU A 84 8.00 -9.65 -10.27
CA LEU A 84 6.80 -10.03 -11.04
C LEU A 84 6.24 -8.82 -11.80
N SER A 85 6.41 -8.91 -13.12
CA SER A 85 5.88 -7.97 -14.11
C SER A 85 4.35 -7.98 -14.11
N SER A 86 3.76 -6.79 -14.15
CA SER A 86 2.31 -6.50 -14.20
C SER A 86 1.57 -7.02 -15.45
N ARG A 87 2.20 -7.83 -16.29
CA ARG A 87 1.61 -8.39 -17.53
C ARG A 87 0.89 -9.74 -17.35
N LYS A 88 0.85 -10.31 -16.15
CA LYS A 88 0.30 -11.66 -15.91
C LYS A 88 -1.15 -11.72 -15.41
N PHE A 89 -1.80 -10.58 -15.15
CA PHE A 89 -3.20 -10.55 -14.73
C PHE A 89 -4.08 -10.01 -15.87
N PRO A 90 -4.92 -10.84 -16.53
CA PRO A 90 -5.95 -10.35 -17.43
C PRO A 90 -7.13 -9.74 -16.63
N PRO A 91 -7.97 -8.90 -17.27
CA PRO A 91 -9.06 -8.17 -16.60
C PRO A 91 -10.20 -9.06 -16.11
#